data_AF-A0A7W0NCU1-F1
#
_entry.id   AF-A0A7W0NCU1-F1
#
_cell.length_a   1.000
_cell.length_b   1.000
_cell.length_c   1.000
_cell.angle_alpha   90.00
_cell.angle_beta   90.00
_cell.angle_gamma   90.00
#
_symmetry.space_group_name_H-M   'P 1'
#
loop_
_entity.id
_entity.type
_entity.pdbx_description
1 polymer ?
#
loop_
_entity_poly.entity_id
_entity_poly.type
_entity_poly.pdbx_seq_one_letter_code
_entity_poly.pdbx_strand_id
1 'polypeptide(L)'
;SGGLGLAYRIATGIGLHNLGEGLAIGAAFAIGEVALGVFLILGFTLHNVTEGVGIAAPVVREQPRLIHFILLAAVAGVPAIFGTWIGAFIYSPFWTTVFFAVGIGAILQVVYEVGRLILRSQSKAGEPLMTWTTFGGVTAGIAVMYLTGLLVAA
;
A
#
# COMPACT_ATOMS: atom_id res chain seq x y z
N SER A 1 -2.32 3.50 -23.08
CA SER A 1 -1.46 2.37 -22.66
C SER A 1 -0.53 2.70 -21.49
N GLY A 2 -0.47 3.95 -20.99
CA GLY A 2 0.35 4.29 -19.82
C GLY A 2 -0.28 4.03 -18.46
N GLY A 3 -1.61 3.92 -18.37
CA GLY A 3 -2.35 3.76 -17.11
C GLY A 3 -2.09 2.39 -16.48
N LEU A 4 -2.30 1.32 -17.24
CA LEU A 4 -2.05 -0.05 -16.74
C LEU A 4 -0.60 -0.28 -16.28
N GLY A 5 0.38 0.20 -17.05
CA GLY A 5 1.79 0.10 -16.65
C GLY A 5 2.11 0.86 -15.35
N LEU A 6 1.47 2.02 -15.14
CA LEU A 6 1.57 2.76 -13.89
C LEU A 6 0.89 2.02 -12.73
N ALA A 7 -0.29 1.43 -12.96
CA ALA A 7 -1.00 0.62 -11.96
C ALA A 7 -0.14 -0.56 -11.49
N TYR A 8 0.55 -1.26 -12.39
CA TYR A 8 1.47 -2.33 -12.01
C TYR A 8 2.67 -1.84 -11.18
N ARG A 9 3.25 -0.68 -11.52
CA ARG A 9 4.34 -0.11 -10.70
C ARG A 9 3.87 0.25 -9.30
N ILE A 10 2.68 0.86 -9.19
CA ILE A 10 2.05 1.17 -7.90
C ILE A 10 1.76 -0.12 -7.12
N ALA A 11 1.14 -1.12 -7.75
CA ALA A 11 0.84 -2.40 -7.11
C ALA A 11 2.10 -3.16 -6.65
N THR A 12 3.19 -3.10 -7.41
CA THR A 12 4.47 -3.70 -7.01
C THR A 12 5.09 -2.99 -5.81
N GLY A 13 5.06 -1.64 -5.79
CA GLY A 13 5.52 -0.88 -4.64
C GLY A 13 4.68 -1.18 -3.38
N ILE A 14 3.36 -1.22 -3.52
CA ILE A 14 2.45 -1.63 -2.44
C ILE A 14 2.73 -3.07 -1.99
N GLY A 15 2.90 -4.02 -2.92
CA GLY A 15 3.22 -5.40 -2.56
C GLY A 15 4.51 -5.51 -1.75
N LEU A 16 5.57 -4.80 -2.15
CA LEU A 16 6.82 -4.77 -1.39
C LEU A 16 6.67 -4.11 -0.01
N HIS A 17 5.74 -3.16 0.15
CA HIS A 17 5.38 -2.62 1.45
C HIS A 17 4.64 -3.64 2.33
N ASN A 18 3.63 -4.30 1.74
CA ASN A 18 2.77 -5.28 2.41
C ASN A 18 3.55 -6.52 2.85
N LEU A 19 4.70 -6.82 2.23
CA LEU A 19 5.66 -7.80 2.74
C LEU A 19 6.12 -7.47 4.17
N GLY A 20 6.43 -6.20 4.46
CA GLY A 20 6.83 -5.74 5.78
C GLY A 20 5.68 -5.82 6.79
N GLU A 21 4.47 -5.43 6.39
CA GLU A 21 3.27 -5.55 7.25
C GLU A 21 2.95 -7.02 7.57
N GLY A 22 3.02 -7.89 6.56
CA GLY A 22 2.90 -9.32 6.73
C GLY A 22 3.92 -9.86 7.74
N LEU A 23 5.17 -9.39 7.67
CA LEU A 23 6.23 -9.78 8.61
C LEU A 23 5.92 -9.34 10.05
N ALA A 24 5.35 -8.16 10.25
CA ALA A 24 4.89 -7.71 11.57
C ALA A 24 3.76 -8.60 12.12
N ILE A 25 2.77 -8.95 11.29
CA ILE A 25 1.68 -9.87 11.64
C ILE A 25 2.24 -11.24 12.04
N GLY A 26 3.12 -11.81 11.22
CA GLY A 26 3.74 -13.11 11.48
C GLY A 26 4.56 -13.12 12.77
N ALA A 27 5.34 -12.06 13.00
CA ALA A 27 6.14 -11.92 14.21
C ALA A 27 5.26 -11.84 15.47
N ALA A 28 4.13 -11.12 15.42
CA ALA A 28 3.18 -11.06 16.54
C ALA A 28 2.65 -12.45 16.91
N PHE A 29 2.28 -13.28 15.93
CA PHE A 29 1.89 -14.66 16.19
C PHE A 29 3.04 -15.53 16.71
N ALA A 30 4.27 -15.36 16.20
CA ALA A 30 5.43 -16.12 16.64
C ALA A 30 5.75 -15.93 18.13
N ILE A 31 5.53 -14.72 18.66
CA ILE A 31 5.76 -14.40 20.07
C ILE A 31 4.54 -14.69 20.97
N GLY A 32 3.46 -15.26 20.41
CA GLY A 32 2.25 -15.63 21.14
C GLY A 32 1.23 -14.50 21.36
N GLU A 33 1.47 -13.32 20.79
CA GLU A 33 0.60 -12.15 20.91
C GLU A 33 -0.58 -12.21 19.92
N VAL A 34 -1.49 -13.16 20.16
CA VAL A 34 -2.63 -13.44 19.26
C VAL A 34 -3.55 -12.22 19.10
N ALA A 35 -3.82 -11.49 20.18
CA ALA A 35 -4.67 -10.30 20.12
C ALA A 35 -4.05 -9.22 19.21
N LEU A 36 -2.74 -8.98 19.34
CA LEU A 36 -2.00 -8.08 18.47
C LEU A 36 -2.03 -8.56 17.02
N GLY A 37 -1.80 -9.86 16.77
CA GLY A 37 -1.83 -10.44 15.42
C GLY A 37 -3.19 -10.26 14.73
N VAL A 38 -4.29 -10.55 15.42
CA VAL A 38 -5.66 -10.38 14.90
C VAL A 38 -5.95 -8.91 14.60
N PHE A 39 -5.56 -8.03 15.50
CA PHE A 39 -5.78 -6.60 15.34
C PHE A 39 -4.97 -6.00 14.18
N LEU A 40 -3.71 -6.42 14.01
CA LEU A 40 -2.89 -6.06 12.85
C LEU A 40 -3.51 -6.57 11.54
N ILE A 41 -4.12 -7.77 11.52
CA ILE A 41 -4.85 -8.27 10.33
C ILE A 41 -6.03 -7.36 9.99
N LEU A 42 -6.80 -6.91 10.98
CA LEU A 42 -7.93 -6.01 10.76
C LEU A 42 -7.45 -4.65 10.23
N GLY A 43 -6.41 -4.08 10.85
CA GLY A 43 -5.78 -2.84 10.40
C GLY A 43 -5.24 -2.94 8.97
N PHE A 44 -4.48 -3.99 8.68
CA PHE A 44 -3.96 -4.34 7.35
C PHE A 44 -5.06 -4.45 6.30
N THR A 45 -6.15 -5.14 6.63
CA THR A 45 -7.29 -5.30 5.72
C THR A 45 -7.91 -3.96 5.38
N LEU A 46 -8.13 -3.10 6.38
CA LEU A 46 -8.69 -1.76 6.17
C LEU A 46 -7.74 -0.87 5.37
N HIS A 47 -6.43 -0.92 5.69
CA HIS A 47 -5.40 -0.15 5.00
C HIS A 47 -5.34 -0.51 3.51
N ASN A 48 -5.29 -1.80 3.18
CA ASN A 48 -5.20 -2.29 1.79
C ASN A 48 -6.42 -1.94 0.92
N VAL A 49 -7.60 -1.79 1.52
CA VAL A 49 -8.77 -1.28 0.78
C VAL A 49 -8.49 0.13 0.27
N THR A 50 -7.84 0.99 1.07
CA THR A 50 -7.49 2.35 0.66
C THR A 50 -6.36 2.38 -0.37
N GLU A 51 -5.37 1.49 -0.26
CA GLU A 51 -4.30 1.34 -1.26
C GLU A 51 -4.82 0.86 -2.62
N GLY A 52 -5.83 -0.02 -2.61
CA GLY A 52 -6.51 -0.50 -3.82
C GLY A 52 -7.08 0.62 -4.68
N VAL A 53 -7.55 1.72 -4.06
CA VAL A 53 -7.99 2.92 -4.79
C VAL A 53 -6.81 3.55 -5.55
N GLY A 54 -5.64 3.63 -4.91
CA GLY A 54 -4.41 4.12 -5.54
C GLY A 54 -3.95 3.26 -6.73
N ILE A 55 -4.06 1.93 -6.60
CA ILE A 55 -3.75 0.98 -7.69
C ILE A 55 -4.70 1.16 -8.87
N ALA A 56 -6.00 1.35 -8.61
CA ALA A 56 -7.03 1.46 -9.65
C ALA A 56 -7.07 2.85 -10.33
N ALA A 57 -6.62 3.91 -9.65
CA ALA A 57 -6.70 5.29 -10.15
C ALA A 57 -6.11 5.50 -11.56
N PRO A 58 -4.93 4.94 -11.93
CA PRO A 58 -4.37 5.09 -13.28
C PRO A 58 -5.20 4.49 -14.41
N VAL A 59 -6.06 3.51 -14.12
CA VAL A 59 -6.82 2.73 -15.11
C VAL A 59 -8.30 3.08 -15.13
N VAL A 60 -8.76 4.05 -14.34
CA VAL A 60 -10.18 4.42 -14.23
C VAL A 60 -10.82 4.87 -15.56
N ARG A 61 -10.02 5.39 -16.49
CA ARG A 61 -10.45 5.78 -17.84
C ARG A 61 -10.07 4.76 -18.92
N GLU A 62 -9.50 3.64 -18.54
CA GLU A 62 -9.16 2.53 -19.43
C GLU A 62 -10.20 1.40 -19.25
N GLN A 63 -10.30 0.48 -20.22
CA GLN A 63 -11.13 -0.74 -20.09
C GLN A 63 -10.23 -1.99 -20.08
N PRO A 64 -9.38 -2.17 -19.04
CA PRO A 64 -8.54 -3.35 -18.95
C PRO A 64 -9.40 -4.60 -18.72
N ARG A 65 -8.92 -5.74 -19.24
CA ARG A 65 -9.54 -7.05 -19.01
C ARG A 65 -9.52 -7.39 -17.52
N LEU A 66 -10.54 -8.12 -17.04
CA LEU A 66 -10.70 -8.52 -15.63
C LEU A 66 -9.44 -9.16 -15.03
N ILE A 67 -8.71 -9.93 -15.84
CA ILE A 67 -7.45 -10.58 -15.44
C ILE A 67 -6.43 -9.59 -14.86
N HIS A 68 -6.40 -8.34 -15.34
CA HIS A 68 -5.48 -7.34 -14.80
C HIS A 68 -5.82 -6.95 -13.37
N PHE A 69 -7.10 -6.87 -13.00
CA PHE A 69 -7.48 -6.59 -11.61
C PHE A 69 -7.07 -7.74 -10.68
N ILE A 70 -7.25 -8.98 -11.12
CA ILE A 70 -6.79 -10.17 -10.38
C ILE A 70 -5.27 -10.13 -10.21
N LEU A 71 -4.52 -9.85 -11.29
CA LEU A 71 -3.07 -9.76 -11.23
C LEU A 71 -2.59 -8.60 -10.37
N LEU A 72 -3.23 -7.43 -10.44
CA LEU A 72 -2.88 -6.27 -9.61
C LEU A 72 -3.13 -6.57 -8.13
N ALA A 73 -4.27 -7.19 -7.80
CA ALA A 73 -4.58 -7.63 -6.44
C ALA A 73 -3.57 -8.69 -5.95
N ALA A 74 -3.19 -9.64 -6.81
CA ALA A 74 -2.18 -10.64 -6.47
C ALA A 74 -0.79 -10.01 -6.25
N VAL A 75 -0.37 -9.10 -7.13
CA VAL A 75 0.92 -8.39 -7.00
C VAL A 75 0.99 -7.56 -5.73
N ALA A 76 -0.10 -6.90 -5.34
CA ALA A 76 -0.18 -6.10 -4.12
C ALA A 76 -0.35 -6.95 -2.84
N GLY A 77 -1.07 -8.09 -2.91
CA GLY A 77 -1.45 -8.86 -1.72
C GLY A 77 -0.58 -10.08 -1.42
N VAL A 78 -0.14 -10.83 -2.43
CA VAL A 78 0.63 -12.08 -2.26
C VAL A 78 1.93 -11.88 -1.47
N PRO A 79 2.71 -10.79 -1.67
CA PRO A 79 3.89 -10.54 -0.86
C PRO A 79 3.63 -10.51 0.66
N ALA A 80 2.44 -10.06 1.10
CA ALA A 80 2.09 -10.05 2.52
C ALA A 80 2.03 -11.45 3.13
N ILE A 81 1.54 -12.43 2.36
CA ILE A 81 1.50 -13.84 2.77
C ILE A 81 2.91 -14.35 3.03
N PHE A 82 3.85 -14.06 2.12
CA PHE A 82 5.26 -14.40 2.31
C PHE A 82 5.84 -13.68 3.53
N GLY A 83 5.49 -12.41 3.74
CA GLY A 83 5.87 -11.64 4.91
C GLY A 83 5.44 -12.35 6.19
N THR A 84 4.18 -12.76 6.28
CA THR A 84 3.63 -13.46 7.45
C THR A 84 4.35 -14.78 7.72
N TRP A 85 4.63 -15.59 6.70
CA TRP A 85 5.43 -16.81 6.92
C TRP A 85 6.85 -16.50 7.38
N ILE A 86 7.52 -15.53 6.76
CA ILE A 86 8.88 -15.13 7.17
C ILE A 86 8.87 -14.63 8.62
N GLY A 87 7.94 -13.75 8.97
CA GLY A 87 7.80 -13.22 10.34
C GLY A 87 7.45 -14.29 11.36
N ALA A 88 6.66 -15.30 10.98
CA ALA A 88 6.25 -16.39 11.85
C ALA A 88 7.38 -17.41 12.13
N PHE A 89 8.21 -17.70 11.12
CA PHE A 89 9.20 -18.80 11.19
C PHE A 89 10.66 -18.34 11.28
N ILE A 90 10.99 -17.11 10.88
CA ILE A 90 12.35 -16.58 10.78
C ILE A 90 12.43 -15.27 11.58
N TYR A 91 12.34 -15.38 12.90
CA TYR A 91 12.48 -14.21 13.78
C TYR A 91 13.95 -13.81 13.92
N SER A 92 14.36 -12.77 13.19
CA SER A 92 15.67 -12.14 13.31
C SER A 92 15.55 -10.63 13.16
N PRO A 93 16.00 -9.83 14.15
CA PRO A 93 15.95 -8.37 14.07
C PRO A 93 16.61 -7.79 12.81
N PHE A 94 17.66 -8.46 12.31
CA PHE A 94 18.32 -8.07 11.06
C PHE A 94 17.38 -8.15 9.86
N TRP A 95 16.73 -9.31 9.66
CA TRP A 95 15.83 -9.52 8.53
C TRP A 95 14.59 -8.63 8.61
N THR A 96 14.02 -8.48 9.81
CA THR A 96 12.94 -7.53 10.07
C THR A 96 13.30 -6.12 9.63
N THR A 97 14.50 -5.64 10.01
CA THR A 97 14.98 -4.31 9.63
C THR A 97 15.15 -4.16 8.12
N VAL A 98 15.72 -5.18 7.45
CA VAL A 98 15.90 -5.18 6.00
C VAL A 98 14.56 -5.12 5.27
N PHE A 99 13.58 -5.96 5.64
CA PHE A 99 12.27 -5.96 5.00
C PHE A 99 11.48 -4.67 5.25
N PHE A 100 11.58 -4.08 6.44
CA PHE A 100 10.99 -2.76 6.68
C PHE A 100 11.67 -1.65 5.87
N ALA A 101 13.00 -1.66 5.73
CA ALA A 101 13.70 -0.70 4.89
C ALA A 101 13.27 -0.80 3.42
N VAL A 102 13.10 -2.03 2.91
CA VAL A 102 12.53 -2.27 1.58
C VAL A 102 11.11 -1.71 1.48
N GLY A 103 10.25 -1.98 2.46
CA GLY A 103 8.88 -1.47 2.49
C GLY A 103 8.79 0.06 2.50
N ILE A 104 9.68 0.74 3.25
CA ILE A 104 9.78 2.20 3.25
C ILE A 104 10.17 2.72 1.85
N GLY A 105 11.21 2.13 1.24
CA GLY A 105 11.62 2.49 -0.11
C GLY A 105 10.51 2.28 -1.14
N ALA A 106 9.72 1.23 -0.97
CA ALA A 106 8.60 0.90 -1.85
C ALA A 106 7.46 1.94 -1.74
N ILE A 107 7.07 2.36 -0.53
CA ILE A 107 6.05 3.42 -0.37
C ILE A 107 6.55 4.77 -0.88
N LEU A 108 7.83 5.11 -0.67
CA LEU A 108 8.39 6.34 -1.26
C LEU A 108 8.28 6.33 -2.78
N GLN A 109 8.51 5.19 -3.42
CA GLN A 109 8.29 5.02 -4.86
C GLN A 109 6.81 5.18 -5.24
N VAL A 110 5.87 4.63 -4.47
CA VAL A 110 4.43 4.77 -4.72
C VAL A 110 4.00 6.23 -4.62
N VAL A 111 4.42 6.94 -3.58
CA VAL A 111 4.16 8.38 -3.39
C VAL A 111 4.68 9.18 -4.57
N TYR A 112 5.87 8.86 -5.07
CA TYR A 112 6.43 9.51 -6.26
C TYR A 112 5.59 9.26 -7.52
N GLU A 113 5.17 8.02 -7.77
CA GLU A 113 4.33 7.68 -8.94
C GLU A 113 2.94 8.34 -8.88
N VAL A 114 2.30 8.35 -7.70
CA VAL A 114 1.02 9.04 -7.48
C VAL A 114 1.17 10.54 -7.62
N GLY A 115 2.23 11.14 -7.07
CA GLY A 115 2.52 12.56 -7.25
C GLY A 115 2.69 12.95 -8.72
N ARG A 116 3.39 12.11 -9.51
CA ARG A 116 3.52 12.30 -10.96
C ARG A 116 2.20 12.11 -11.70
N LEU A 117 1.35 11.19 -11.25
CA LEU A 117 0.01 11.00 -11.82
C LEU A 117 -0.84 12.26 -11.63
N ILE A 118 -0.84 12.83 -10.42
CA ILE A 118 -1.55 14.07 -10.11
C ILE A 118 -1.00 15.21 -10.97
N LEU A 119 0.32 15.41 -11.00
CA LEU A 119 0.96 16.45 -11.81
C LEU A 119 0.55 16.35 -13.28
N ARG A 120 0.64 15.16 -13.88
CA ARG A 120 0.25 14.94 -15.28
C ARG A 120 -1.23 15.19 -15.52
N SER A 121 -2.08 14.87 -14.55
CA SER A 121 -3.53 15.07 -14.65
C SER A 121 -3.88 16.56 -14.60
N GLN A 122 -3.28 17.31 -13.67
CA GLN A 122 -3.48 18.76 -13.55
C GLN A 122 -2.90 19.52 -14.75
N SER A 123 -1.70 19.17 -15.22
CA SER A 123 -1.12 19.78 -16.43
C SER A 123 -1.98 19.58 -17.67
N LYS A 124 -2.67 18.42 -17.81
CA LYS A 124 -3.62 18.18 -18.90
C LYS A 124 -4.90 19.01 -18.77
N ALA A 125 -5.29 19.36 -17.54
CA ALA A 125 -6.45 20.20 -17.27
C ALA A 125 -6.11 21.71 -17.33
N GLY A 126 -4.83 22.09 -17.43
CA GLY A 126 -4.40 23.48 -17.35
C GLY A 126 -4.44 24.06 -15.93
N GLU A 127 -4.51 23.20 -14.91
CA GLU A 127 -4.65 23.55 -13.51
C GLU A 127 -3.28 23.51 -12.78
N PRO A 128 -3.10 24.29 -11.70
CA PRO A 128 -1.92 24.18 -10.84
C PRO A 128 -1.88 22.81 -10.13
N LEU A 129 -0.69 22.37 -9.70
CA LEU A 129 -0.53 21.09 -9.00
C LEU A 129 -1.39 21.01 -7.74
N MET A 130 -1.46 22.10 -6.98
CA MET A 130 -2.16 22.19 -5.71
C MET A 130 -3.49 22.94 -5.86
N THR A 131 -4.51 22.23 -6.34
CA THR A 131 -5.90 22.71 -6.31
C THR A 131 -6.53 22.45 -4.93
N TRP A 132 -7.67 23.08 -4.63
CA TRP A 132 -8.44 22.78 -3.41
C TRP A 132 -8.84 21.31 -3.30
N THR A 133 -9.10 20.64 -4.43
CA THR A 133 -9.42 19.21 -4.46
C THR A 133 -8.21 18.34 -4.17
N THR A 134 -7.02 18.66 -4.73
CA THR A 134 -5.78 17.92 -4.42
C THR A 134 -5.43 18.09 -2.94
N PHE A 135 -5.50 19.33 -2.43
CA PHE A 135 -5.24 19.62 -1.02
C PHE A 135 -6.21 18.86 -0.10
N GLY A 136 -7.52 18.96 -0.36
CA GLY A 136 -8.54 18.24 0.39
C GLY A 136 -8.35 16.73 0.36
N GLY A 137 -7.97 16.16 -0.79
CA GLY A 137 -7.68 14.74 -0.93
C GLY A 137 -6.46 14.29 -0.11
N VAL A 138 -5.36 15.04 -0.15
CA VAL A 138 -4.16 14.75 0.65
C VAL A 138 -4.45 14.86 2.14
N THR A 139 -5.11 15.94 2.57
CA THR A 139 -5.47 16.15 3.99
C THR A 139 -6.42 15.06 4.48
N ALA A 140 -7.45 14.71 3.70
CA ALA A 140 -8.37 13.63 4.04
C ALA A 140 -7.63 12.27 4.10
N GLY A 141 -6.74 11.99 3.16
CA GLY A 141 -5.92 10.77 3.15
C GLY A 141 -5.04 10.65 4.40
N ILE A 142 -4.35 11.73 4.78
CA ILE A 142 -3.53 11.78 6.01
C ILE A 142 -4.42 11.61 7.25
N ALA A 143 -5.58 12.26 7.28
CA ALA A 143 -6.51 12.14 8.40
C ALA A 143 -7.02 10.70 8.55
N VAL A 144 -7.44 10.05 7.46
CA VAL A 144 -7.87 8.64 7.47
C VAL A 144 -6.72 7.76 7.93
N MET A 145 -5.51 7.92 7.37
CA MET A 145 -4.32 7.16 7.77
C MET A 145 -4.04 7.28 9.28
N TYR A 146 -4.05 8.51 9.82
CA TYR A 146 -3.78 8.76 11.22
C TYR A 146 -4.88 8.20 12.14
N LEU A 147 -6.15 8.38 11.76
CA LEU A 147 -7.28 7.81 12.51
C LEU A 147 -7.24 6.29 12.53
N THR A 148 -6.97 5.65 11.39
CA THR A 148 -6.80 4.20 11.34
C THR A 148 -5.60 3.76 12.17
N GLY A 149 -4.50 4.52 12.16
CA GLY A 149 -3.32 4.22 13.00
C GLY A 149 -3.61 4.35 14.49
N LEU A 150 -4.37 5.36 14.92
CA LEU A 150 -4.79 5.53 16.32
C LEU A 150 -5.73 4.43 16.77
N LEU A 151 -6.69 4.04 15.93
CA LEU A 151 -7.55 2.89 16.20
C LEU A 151 -6.75 1.58 16.27
N VAL A 152 -5.62 1.50 15.55
CA VAL A 152 -4.65 0.40 15.60
C VAL A 152 -3.63 0.55 16.73
N ALA A 153 -3.70 1.58 17.59
CA ALA A 153 -2.77 1.77 18.71
C ALA A 153 -3.48 1.86 20.08
N ALA A 154 -4.82 1.95 20.08
CA ALA A 154 -5.69 2.02 21.25
C ALA A 154 -6.25 0.65 21.62
#